data_AF-A0A4Y8DAY4-F1
#
_entry.id   AF-A0A4Y8DAY4-F1
#
_cell.length_a   1.000
_cell.length_b   1.000
_cell.length_c   1.000
_cell.angle_alpha   90.00
_cell.angle_beta   90.00
_cell.angle_gamma   90.00
#
_symmetry.space_group_name_H-M   'P 1'
#
loop_
_entity.id
_entity.type
_entity.pdbx_description
1 polymer ?
#
loop_
_entity_poly.entity_id
_entity_poly.type
_entity_poly.pdbx_seq_one_letter_code
_entity_poly.pdbx_strand_id
1 'polypeptide(L)'
;MHFPVALTALSLLSVTTAHKGHKRRSVPSSPQALNKTLTNTIPNAAGGPALYYNGTGPVPSYNETSPVPVPLPTLSKQEIEDSIFNEIQAIVNGNGLTTDCAKCIAGTEVMHLAAIMQPVETIVNLLIRACETFPKVYDSIYAETCHEEYSGIGGTGPYLAQLFAKMSMATGDMQGYCFYVWDTCTLPATIPIDESAYFKPKPANKTTAPSPSNQTIDVLHLSDWHLDSRYDIGSEANCSQYMCCRPYSTNTDLDTTSDNPSTPASRFGHFYCDSPPDLALSAFSTMDQFINRSDVAFTIFTGDIVSHDNDDQISQAYVEYEETVTYQTFKAQMKNSPIYATLGNHDSLPEALNTPNLINNSTGQSNVFSWNYNLLSSLWLKNGWIDSEAAQYASNHYGAYATVTSQGLKIISINTDFWYTANIFNFFNMTNPDTSGILTFLANELQKSEDIDQRVWIIGHVLPGYDGTNALPNPTALFYSIVARFSPSTIAGIFFGHTHEDQLMIYYD
;
A
#
# COMPACT_ATOMS: atom_id res chain seq x y z
N MET A 1 -20.38 -20.79 55.09
CA MET A 1 -20.94 -20.29 53.82
C MET A 1 -19.87 -20.43 52.76
N HIS A 2 -19.97 -21.47 51.95
CA HIS A 2 -19.13 -21.73 50.78
C HIS A 2 -19.97 -21.41 49.54
N PHE A 3 -19.42 -20.62 48.61
CA PHE A 3 -19.60 -20.86 47.18
C PHE A 3 -18.30 -20.50 46.44
N PRO A 4 -17.89 -21.29 45.42
CA PRO A 4 -16.54 -21.26 44.84
C PRO A 4 -16.48 -20.70 43.42
N VAL A 5 -15.24 -20.61 42.95
CA VAL A 5 -14.67 -20.31 41.62
C VAL A 5 -15.41 -20.93 40.41
N ALA A 6 -15.48 -20.17 39.30
CA ALA A 6 -15.49 -20.64 37.90
C ALA A 6 -15.10 -19.45 37.01
N LEU A 7 -13.86 -19.28 36.52
CA LEU A 7 -13.25 -19.89 35.33
C LEU A 7 -14.20 -20.41 34.23
N THR A 8 -14.23 -19.69 33.10
CA THR A 8 -14.43 -20.19 31.71
C THR A 8 -14.09 -19.02 30.77
N ALA A 9 -12.88 -18.86 30.25
CA ALA A 9 -12.35 -19.54 29.05
C ALA A 9 -13.44 -19.86 28.00
N LEU A 10 -13.64 -18.97 27.03
CA LEU A 10 -14.17 -19.37 25.73
C LEU A 10 -13.01 -19.39 24.72
N SER A 11 -12.40 -20.56 24.64
CA SER A 11 -11.59 -20.98 23.51
C SER A 11 -12.50 -21.20 22.29
N LEU A 12 -12.43 -20.32 21.29
CA LEU A 12 -12.96 -20.63 19.96
C LEU A 12 -11.90 -21.40 19.18
N LEU A 13 -11.83 -22.70 19.50
CA LEU A 13 -11.14 -23.69 18.67
C LEU A 13 -11.95 -23.89 17.38
N SER A 14 -11.28 -23.61 16.26
CA SER A 14 -11.29 -24.38 15.01
C SER A 14 -12.55 -25.22 14.72
N VAL A 15 -13.34 -24.79 13.73
CA VAL A 15 -14.26 -25.68 13.03
C VAL A 15 -14.08 -25.51 11.52
N THR A 16 -13.06 -26.18 10.98
CA THR A 16 -13.15 -26.71 9.62
C THR A 16 -14.19 -27.82 9.62
N THR A 17 -15.44 -27.49 9.27
CA THR A 17 -16.35 -28.51 8.75
C THR A 17 -17.09 -27.92 7.55
N ALA A 18 -16.88 -28.57 6.40
CA ALA A 18 -17.71 -28.42 5.22
C ALA A 18 -19.19 -28.39 5.64
N HIS A 19 -19.95 -27.45 5.08
CA HIS A 19 -21.41 -27.37 5.22
C HIS A 19 -22.06 -28.70 4.82
N LYS A 20 -22.21 -29.61 5.79
CA LYS A 20 -23.33 -30.56 5.77
C LYS A 20 -24.55 -29.68 5.99
N GLY A 21 -25.27 -29.40 4.90
CA GLY A 21 -26.45 -28.54 4.87
C GLY A 21 -27.31 -28.73 6.10
N HIS A 22 -27.83 -27.62 6.63
CA HIS A 22 -28.66 -27.58 7.83
C HIS A 22 -29.64 -28.75 7.84
N LYS A 23 -29.35 -29.80 8.64
CA LYS A 23 -30.27 -30.91 8.81
C LYS A 23 -31.46 -30.39 9.58
N ARG A 24 -32.52 -29.99 8.88
CA ARG A 24 -33.84 -29.81 9.50
C ARG A 24 -34.18 -31.11 10.22
N ARG A 25 -34.63 -31.02 11.47
CA ARG A 25 -35.15 -32.18 12.21
C ARG A 25 -36.24 -32.81 11.33
N SER A 26 -36.08 -34.08 10.96
CA SER A 26 -37.15 -34.82 10.29
C SER A 26 -38.33 -34.91 11.25
N VAL A 27 -39.40 -34.16 10.97
CA VAL A 27 -40.68 -34.40 11.64
C VAL A 27 -41.12 -35.80 11.16
N PRO A 28 -41.48 -36.73 12.07
CA PRO A 28 -41.93 -38.05 11.67
C PRO A 28 -43.03 -37.96 10.60
N SER A 29 -42.95 -38.78 9.55
CA SER A 29 -43.77 -38.69 8.34
C SER A 29 -45.28 -38.91 8.54
N SER A 30 -45.73 -39.13 9.78
CA SER A 30 -47.14 -39.37 10.08
C SER A 30 -47.55 -38.66 11.38
N PRO A 31 -48.47 -37.69 11.33
CA PRO A 31 -49.10 -37.13 12.52
C PRO A 31 -50.14 -38.07 13.13
N GLN A 32 -50.28 -39.32 12.65
CA GLN A 32 -51.35 -40.20 13.10
C GLN A 32 -51.19 -40.59 14.58
N ALA A 33 -52.33 -40.62 15.29
CA ALA A 33 -52.40 -41.10 16.66
C ALA A 33 -51.87 -42.54 16.76
N LEU A 34 -50.97 -42.81 17.71
CA LEU A 34 -50.61 -44.18 18.07
C LEU A 34 -51.82 -44.93 18.66
N ASN A 35 -52.75 -44.21 19.31
CA ASN A 35 -54.03 -44.74 19.77
C ASN A 35 -55.17 -43.78 19.40
N LYS A 36 -56.00 -44.18 18.43
CA LYS A 36 -57.11 -43.37 17.90
C LYS A 36 -58.36 -43.36 18.79
N THR A 37 -58.41 -44.17 19.84
CA THR A 37 -59.56 -44.27 20.75
C THR A 37 -59.33 -43.58 22.09
N LEU A 38 -58.17 -42.93 22.26
CA LEU A 38 -57.86 -42.18 23.48
C LEU A 38 -58.81 -40.98 23.61
N THR A 39 -59.55 -40.92 24.71
CA THR A 39 -60.52 -39.86 25.03
C THR A 39 -60.22 -39.27 26.40
N ASN A 40 -60.64 -38.03 26.63
CA ASN A 40 -60.45 -37.39 27.94
C ASN A 40 -61.33 -38.09 28.99
N THR A 41 -60.71 -38.48 30.10
CA THR A 41 -61.39 -39.14 31.23
C THR A 41 -62.00 -38.15 32.22
N ILE A 42 -61.60 -36.88 32.15
CA ILE A 42 -62.15 -35.79 32.96
C ILE A 42 -63.03 -34.93 32.03
N PRO A 43 -64.34 -34.78 32.30
CA PRO A 43 -65.22 -33.95 31.49
C PRO A 43 -64.85 -32.47 31.62
N ASN A 44 -64.92 -31.74 30.51
CA ASN A 44 -64.79 -30.29 30.52
C ASN A 44 -65.98 -29.67 31.29
N ALA A 45 -65.81 -28.46 31.79
CA ALA A 45 -66.91 -27.72 32.44
C ALA A 45 -68.09 -27.55 31.48
N ALA A 46 -69.31 -27.41 32.02
CA ALA A 46 -70.52 -27.25 31.24
C ALA A 46 -70.41 -26.05 30.28
N GLY A 47 -70.57 -26.31 28.98
CA GLY A 47 -70.42 -25.30 27.91
C GLY A 47 -69.01 -25.21 27.29
N GLY A 48 -68.01 -25.94 27.80
CA GLY A 48 -66.67 -25.99 27.22
C GLY A 48 -66.56 -26.87 25.96
N PRO A 49 -65.55 -26.64 25.09
CA PRO A 49 -65.36 -27.44 23.88
C PRO A 49 -64.88 -28.86 24.20
N ALA A 50 -65.13 -29.79 23.28
CA ALA A 50 -64.48 -31.10 23.30
C ALA A 50 -62.97 -30.92 23.02
N LEU A 51 -62.14 -31.40 23.95
CA LEU A 51 -60.69 -31.43 23.76
C LEU A 51 -60.29 -32.77 23.14
N TYR A 52 -59.37 -32.72 22.18
CA TYR A 52 -58.99 -33.87 21.36
C TYR A 52 -57.48 -34.15 21.50
N TYR A 53 -57.10 -35.42 21.52
CA TYR A 53 -55.70 -35.83 21.43
C TYR A 53 -55.26 -35.87 19.96
N ASN A 54 -53.95 -35.95 19.71
CA ASN A 54 -53.41 -36.02 18.36
C ASN A 54 -54.12 -37.11 17.54
N GLY A 55 -54.72 -36.76 16.40
CA GLY A 55 -55.46 -37.66 15.53
C GLY A 55 -56.81 -38.18 16.06
N THR A 56 -57.29 -37.73 17.23
CA THR A 56 -58.63 -38.05 17.75
C THR A 56 -59.57 -36.85 17.64
N GLY A 57 -59.81 -36.34 16.43
CA GLY A 57 -60.67 -35.15 16.20
C GLY A 57 -60.12 -34.27 15.07
N PRO A 58 -60.57 -33.01 14.93
CA PRO A 58 -60.10 -32.07 13.89
C PRO A 58 -58.74 -31.43 14.23
N VAL A 59 -57.83 -32.19 14.86
CA VAL A 59 -56.47 -31.69 15.17
C VAL A 59 -55.67 -31.63 13.85
N PRO A 60 -55.19 -30.45 13.41
CA PRO A 60 -54.47 -30.31 12.14
C PRO A 60 -53.16 -31.12 12.13
N SER A 61 -52.72 -31.53 10.93
CA SER A 61 -51.39 -32.13 10.75
C SER A 61 -50.27 -31.13 11.01
N TYR A 62 -49.03 -31.62 11.12
CA TYR A 62 -47.86 -30.73 11.10
C TYR A 62 -47.87 -29.90 9.82
N ASN A 63 -47.64 -28.59 9.94
CA ASN A 63 -47.40 -27.75 8.77
C ASN A 63 -46.04 -28.13 8.17
N GLU A 64 -46.03 -28.68 6.96
CA GLU A 64 -44.79 -29.08 6.27
C GLU A 64 -44.04 -27.89 5.67
N THR A 65 -44.71 -26.72 5.59
CA THR A 65 -44.15 -25.46 5.11
C THR A 65 -44.36 -24.37 6.16
N SER A 66 -43.28 -23.63 6.47
CA SER A 66 -43.42 -22.37 7.20
C SER A 66 -43.99 -21.32 6.24
N PRO A 67 -44.88 -20.43 6.70
CA PRO A 67 -45.23 -19.26 5.92
C PRO A 67 -43.96 -18.41 5.75
N VAL A 68 -43.39 -18.42 4.55
CA VAL A 68 -42.26 -17.56 4.18
C VAL A 68 -42.83 -16.29 3.56
N PRO A 69 -42.40 -15.08 3.99
CA PRO A 69 -42.81 -13.85 3.33
C PRO A 69 -42.41 -13.86 1.85
N VAL A 70 -43.06 -13.02 1.05
CA VAL A 70 -42.64 -12.80 -0.34
C VAL A 70 -41.16 -12.40 -0.38
N PRO A 71 -40.37 -12.89 -1.36
CA PRO A 71 -38.99 -12.45 -1.52
C PRO A 71 -38.91 -10.93 -1.66
N LEU A 72 -37.82 -10.35 -1.16
CA LEU A 72 -37.51 -8.94 -1.39
C LEU A 72 -37.33 -8.68 -2.90
N PRO A 73 -37.73 -7.52 -3.41
CA PRO A 73 -37.51 -7.16 -4.81
C PRO A 73 -36.02 -7.07 -5.12
N THR A 74 -35.63 -7.45 -6.34
CA THR A 74 -34.27 -7.24 -6.83
C THR A 74 -34.08 -5.76 -7.14
N LEU A 75 -33.03 -5.16 -6.59
CA LEU A 75 -32.65 -3.78 -6.87
C LEU A 75 -31.87 -3.68 -8.19
N SER A 76 -32.06 -2.59 -8.92
CA SER A 76 -31.21 -2.20 -10.05
C SER A 76 -29.83 -1.72 -9.59
N LYS A 77 -28.86 -1.61 -10.51
CA LYS A 77 -27.50 -1.11 -10.20
C LYS A 77 -27.55 0.27 -9.54
N GLN A 78 -28.38 1.18 -10.06
CA GLN A 78 -28.53 2.53 -9.51
C GLN A 78 -29.14 2.51 -8.10
N GLU A 79 -30.19 1.71 -7.89
CA GLU A 79 -30.81 1.58 -6.56
C GLU A 79 -29.85 0.99 -5.53
N ILE A 80 -28.96 0.07 -5.93
CA ILE A 80 -27.90 -0.46 -5.07
C ILE A 80 -26.89 0.65 -4.72
N GLU A 81 -26.38 1.36 -5.73
CA GLU A 81 -25.42 2.46 -5.52
C GLU A 81 -26.01 3.54 -4.60
N ASP A 82 -27.25 3.96 -4.86
CA ASP A 82 -27.97 4.93 -4.03
C ASP A 82 -28.19 4.42 -2.62
N SER A 83 -28.54 3.14 -2.46
CA SER A 83 -28.71 2.54 -1.13
C SER A 83 -27.40 2.53 -0.34
N ILE A 84 -26.28 2.18 -0.98
CA ILE A 84 -24.96 2.17 -0.33
C ILE A 84 -24.55 3.59 0.03
N PHE A 85 -24.68 4.53 -0.90
CA PHE A 85 -24.32 5.93 -0.68
C PHE A 85 -25.14 6.58 0.44
N ASN A 86 -26.46 6.32 0.47
CA ASN A 86 -27.34 6.82 1.53
C ASN A 86 -26.93 6.28 2.91
N GLU A 87 -26.46 5.02 2.99
CA GLU A 87 -25.94 4.46 4.24
C GLU A 87 -24.64 5.15 4.67
N ILE A 88 -23.71 5.41 3.73
CA ILE A 88 -22.50 6.19 4.02
C ILE A 88 -22.87 7.60 4.52
N GLN A 89 -23.82 8.27 3.88
CA GLN A 89 -24.32 9.57 4.34
C GLN A 89 -24.96 9.49 5.74
N ALA A 90 -25.73 8.44 6.02
CA ALA A 90 -26.34 8.23 7.33
C ALA A 90 -25.29 7.99 8.42
N ILE A 91 -24.20 7.29 8.10
CA ILE A 91 -23.05 7.07 8.99
C ILE A 91 -22.36 8.41 9.31
N VAL A 92 -22.04 9.20 8.27
CA VAL A 92 -21.28 10.45 8.42
C VAL A 92 -22.12 11.53 9.11
N ASN A 93 -23.37 11.73 8.70
CA ASN A 93 -24.24 12.80 9.17
C ASN A 93 -25.15 12.42 10.34
N GLY A 94 -25.30 11.13 10.63
CA GLY A 94 -26.14 10.63 11.70
C GLY A 94 -25.52 10.81 13.09
N ASN A 95 -26.36 10.59 14.10
CA ASN A 95 -25.99 10.65 15.52
C ASN A 95 -25.77 9.26 16.14
N GLY A 96 -25.81 8.20 15.33
CA GLY A 96 -25.63 6.82 15.80
C GLY A 96 -24.19 6.50 16.23
N LEU A 97 -23.21 7.16 15.62
CA LEU A 97 -21.79 7.06 15.94
C LEU A 97 -21.30 8.44 16.40
N THR A 98 -20.61 8.49 17.54
CA THR A 98 -20.30 9.75 18.23
C THR A 98 -18.89 10.27 17.99
N THR A 99 -18.03 9.49 17.33
CA THR A 99 -16.64 9.88 17.03
C THR A 99 -16.37 9.77 15.53
N ASP A 100 -15.48 10.63 15.02
CA ASP A 100 -15.09 10.61 13.61
C ASP A 100 -14.39 9.31 13.25
N CYS A 101 -13.58 8.75 14.15
CA CYS A 101 -12.98 7.42 13.97
C CYS A 101 -14.05 6.33 13.76
N ALA A 102 -15.09 6.29 14.60
CA ALA A 102 -16.14 5.28 14.48
C ALA A 102 -16.91 5.43 13.16
N LYS A 103 -17.19 6.67 12.75
CA LYS A 103 -17.82 6.96 11.46
C LYS A 103 -16.95 6.55 10.28
N CYS A 104 -15.64 6.84 10.32
CA CYS A 104 -14.71 6.45 9.28
C CYS A 104 -14.61 4.92 9.15
N ILE A 105 -14.47 4.20 10.26
CA ILE A 105 -14.41 2.73 10.26
C ILE A 105 -15.72 2.16 9.70
N ALA A 106 -16.88 2.65 10.14
CA ALA A 106 -18.17 2.17 9.65
C ALA A 106 -18.37 2.46 8.16
N GLY A 107 -17.98 3.65 7.68
CA GLY A 107 -18.02 3.99 6.26
C GLY A 107 -17.09 3.10 5.42
N THR A 108 -15.89 2.83 5.95
CA THR A 108 -14.92 1.92 5.32
C THR A 108 -15.42 0.47 5.28
N GLU A 109 -16.13 0.01 6.31
CA GLU A 109 -16.79 -1.31 6.33
C GLU A 109 -17.88 -1.41 5.25
N VAL A 110 -18.67 -0.34 5.05
CA VAL A 110 -19.64 -0.28 3.94
C VAL A 110 -18.93 -0.35 2.59
N MET A 111 -17.82 0.36 2.41
CA MET A 111 -17.01 0.30 1.19
C MET A 111 -16.37 -1.07 0.98
N HIS A 112 -15.92 -1.74 2.05
CA HIS A 112 -15.43 -3.12 2.01
C HIS A 112 -16.50 -4.08 1.47
N LEU A 113 -17.70 -4.06 2.07
CA LEU A 113 -18.83 -4.89 1.64
C LEU A 113 -19.28 -4.56 0.20
N ALA A 114 -19.28 -3.28 -0.16
CA ALA A 114 -19.57 -2.87 -1.54
C ALA A 114 -18.52 -3.45 -2.50
N ALA A 115 -17.23 -3.32 -2.19
CA ALA A 115 -16.13 -3.74 -3.06
C ALA A 115 -16.07 -5.26 -3.29
N ILE A 116 -16.50 -6.07 -2.32
CA ILE A 116 -16.58 -7.54 -2.51
C ILE A 116 -17.84 -7.99 -3.25
N MET A 117 -18.90 -7.17 -3.30
CA MET A 117 -20.22 -7.54 -3.85
C MET A 117 -20.55 -6.88 -5.19
N GLN A 118 -19.96 -5.73 -5.49
CA GLN A 118 -20.30 -4.89 -6.64
C GLN A 118 -19.12 -4.77 -7.62
N PRO A 119 -19.38 -4.45 -8.91
CA PRO A 119 -18.33 -4.12 -9.86
C PRO A 119 -17.49 -2.92 -9.39
N VAL A 120 -16.22 -2.89 -9.81
CA VAL A 120 -15.29 -1.78 -9.51
C VAL A 120 -15.88 -0.41 -9.84
N GLU A 121 -16.59 -0.29 -10.96
CA GLU A 121 -17.26 0.94 -11.39
C GLU A 121 -18.21 1.51 -10.32
N THR A 122 -18.94 0.65 -9.60
CA THR A 122 -19.82 1.10 -8.51
C THR A 122 -19.02 1.74 -7.38
N ILE A 123 -17.84 1.20 -7.06
CA ILE A 123 -16.98 1.73 -6.01
C ILE A 123 -16.37 3.08 -6.43
N VAL A 124 -15.94 3.18 -7.68
CA VAL A 124 -15.46 4.45 -8.25
C VAL A 124 -16.54 5.53 -8.19
N ASN A 125 -17.78 5.22 -8.59
CA ASN A 125 -18.89 6.18 -8.50
C ASN A 125 -19.19 6.60 -7.05
N LEU A 126 -19.14 5.65 -6.11
CA LEU A 126 -19.34 5.96 -4.69
C LEU A 126 -18.25 6.89 -4.14
N LEU A 127 -16.99 6.69 -4.54
CA LEU A 127 -15.87 7.57 -4.19
C LEU A 127 -16.06 8.98 -4.74
N ILE A 128 -16.43 9.10 -6.02
CA ILE A 128 -16.73 10.40 -6.67
C ILE A 128 -17.85 11.10 -5.91
N ARG A 129 -18.97 10.42 -5.66
CA ARG A 129 -20.12 11.00 -4.93
C ARG A 129 -19.76 11.40 -3.50
N ALA A 130 -18.92 10.61 -2.82
CA ALA A 130 -18.43 10.94 -1.49
C ALA A 130 -17.57 12.21 -1.52
N CYS A 131 -16.67 12.33 -2.48
CA CYS A 131 -15.86 13.53 -2.70
C CYS A 131 -16.70 14.77 -2.98
N GLU A 132 -17.68 14.68 -3.89
CA GLU A 132 -18.57 15.81 -4.20
C GLU A 132 -19.48 16.22 -3.02
N THR A 133 -19.72 15.32 -2.08
CA THR A 133 -20.67 15.53 -0.98
C THR A 133 -19.99 15.97 0.32
N PHE A 134 -18.81 15.45 0.61
CA PHE A 134 -18.14 15.65 1.88
C PHE A 134 -16.95 16.59 1.70
N PRO A 135 -16.99 17.83 2.25
CA PRO A 135 -15.89 18.80 2.09
C PRO A 135 -14.53 18.24 2.50
N LYS A 136 -14.45 17.46 3.59
CA LYS A 136 -13.20 16.84 4.02
C LYS A 136 -12.58 15.89 2.99
N VAL A 137 -13.39 15.25 2.13
CA VAL A 137 -12.92 14.39 1.04
C VAL A 137 -12.52 15.25 -0.17
N TYR A 138 -13.32 16.26 -0.51
CA TYR A 138 -12.99 17.20 -1.57
C TYR A 138 -11.68 17.94 -1.29
N ASP A 139 -11.48 18.42 -0.06
CA ASP A 139 -10.30 19.18 0.36
C ASP A 139 -9.02 18.31 0.42
N SER A 140 -9.14 16.98 0.28
CA SER A 140 -7.99 16.04 0.33
C SER A 140 -7.49 15.58 -1.03
N ILE A 141 -8.17 15.92 -2.14
CA ILE A 141 -7.74 15.49 -3.48
C ILE A 141 -6.68 16.44 -4.05
N TYR A 142 -5.81 15.91 -4.92
CA TYR A 142 -4.83 16.73 -5.66
C TYR A 142 -5.31 17.08 -7.07
N ALA A 143 -6.18 16.24 -7.66
CA ALA A 143 -6.78 16.50 -8.96
C ALA A 143 -7.76 17.68 -8.93
N GLU A 144 -8.01 18.31 -10.09
CA GLU A 144 -8.93 19.45 -10.20
C GLU A 144 -10.38 19.07 -9.87
N THR A 145 -10.76 17.83 -10.17
CA THR A 145 -12.12 17.31 -9.91
C THR A 145 -12.11 15.92 -9.26
N CYS A 146 -13.17 15.61 -8.51
CA CYS A 146 -13.41 14.27 -7.95
C CYS A 146 -13.43 13.18 -9.04
N HIS A 147 -13.89 13.50 -10.24
CA HIS A 147 -13.91 12.57 -11.35
C HIS A 147 -12.49 12.22 -11.81
N GLU A 148 -11.62 13.22 -11.97
CA GLU A 148 -10.21 13.00 -12.35
C GLU A 148 -9.47 12.18 -11.28
N GLU A 149 -9.65 12.53 -10.00
CA GLU A 149 -9.06 11.82 -8.86
C GLU A 149 -9.36 10.31 -8.88
N TYR A 150 -10.62 9.91 -9.10
CA TYR A 150 -11.00 8.50 -8.93
C TYR A 150 -11.19 7.73 -10.24
N SER A 151 -11.35 8.41 -11.37
CA SER A 151 -11.65 7.77 -12.67
C SER A 151 -10.86 8.32 -13.86
N GLY A 152 -10.04 9.36 -13.66
CA GLY A 152 -9.15 9.92 -14.66
C GLY A 152 -7.95 9.02 -14.98
N ILE A 153 -7.05 9.53 -15.82
CA ILE A 153 -5.72 8.95 -15.98
C ILE A 153 -4.99 9.13 -14.64
N GLY A 154 -4.34 8.08 -14.14
CA GLY A 154 -3.76 8.11 -12.79
C GLY A 154 -4.79 7.95 -11.66
N GLY A 155 -6.09 7.86 -11.97
CA GLY A 155 -7.13 7.84 -10.95
C GLY A 155 -7.06 6.65 -9.99
N THR A 156 -7.23 6.91 -8.70
CA THR A 156 -6.99 5.96 -7.60
C THR A 156 -8.17 5.02 -7.32
N GLY A 157 -9.36 5.29 -7.88
CA GLY A 157 -10.61 4.60 -7.56
C GLY A 157 -10.57 3.08 -7.74
N PRO A 158 -10.11 2.53 -8.89
CA PRO A 158 -9.96 1.10 -9.08
C PRO A 158 -8.97 0.42 -8.10
N TYR A 159 -7.96 1.15 -7.65
CA TYR A 159 -6.96 0.67 -6.69
C TYR A 159 -7.53 0.65 -5.26
N LEU A 160 -8.26 1.71 -4.89
CA LEU A 160 -9.03 1.76 -3.64
C LEU A 160 -10.09 0.66 -3.58
N ALA A 161 -10.76 0.33 -4.68
CA ALA A 161 -11.69 -0.79 -4.74
C ALA A 161 -10.99 -2.13 -4.42
N GLN A 162 -9.77 -2.35 -4.92
CA GLN A 162 -8.98 -3.54 -4.61
C GLN A 162 -8.55 -3.57 -3.14
N LEU A 163 -8.12 -2.43 -2.59
CA LEU A 163 -7.79 -2.29 -1.19
C LEU A 163 -9.00 -2.59 -0.31
N PHE A 164 -10.13 -1.90 -0.52
CA PHE A 164 -11.35 -2.10 0.27
C PHE A 164 -11.82 -3.56 0.24
N ALA A 165 -11.75 -4.23 -0.91
CA ALA A 165 -12.12 -5.64 -1.00
C ALA A 165 -11.23 -6.58 -0.14
N LYS A 166 -10.07 -6.11 0.30
CA LYS A 166 -9.08 -6.89 1.06
C LYS A 166 -8.96 -6.49 2.53
N MET A 167 -9.37 -5.28 2.89
CA MET A 167 -9.29 -4.78 4.26
C MET A 167 -10.09 -5.63 5.24
N SER A 168 -9.63 -5.68 6.48
CA SER A 168 -10.32 -6.33 7.58
C SER A 168 -10.21 -5.55 8.87
N MET A 169 -11.31 -5.45 9.61
CA MET A 169 -11.26 -4.95 11.00
C MET A 169 -10.39 -5.84 11.90
N ALA A 170 -10.26 -7.15 11.60
CA ALA A 170 -9.51 -8.08 12.43
C ALA A 170 -8.00 -7.82 12.43
N THR A 171 -7.48 -7.18 11.38
CA THR A 171 -6.06 -6.87 11.20
C THR A 171 -5.76 -5.39 11.44
N GLY A 172 -6.75 -4.59 11.86
CA GLY A 172 -6.59 -3.16 12.14
C GLY A 172 -6.53 -2.27 10.89
N ASP A 173 -6.72 -2.84 9.70
CA ASP A 173 -6.60 -2.16 8.40
C ASP A 173 -7.45 -0.89 8.32
N MET A 174 -8.73 -0.97 8.72
CA MET A 174 -9.65 0.17 8.67
C MET A 174 -9.29 1.25 9.67
N GLN A 175 -8.78 0.89 10.85
CA GLN A 175 -8.29 1.87 11.81
C GLN A 175 -7.04 2.59 11.29
N GLY A 176 -6.11 1.84 10.68
CA GLY A 176 -4.92 2.40 10.06
C GLY A 176 -5.26 3.35 8.91
N TYR A 177 -6.10 2.91 7.98
CA TYR A 177 -6.60 3.75 6.88
C TYR A 177 -7.26 5.04 7.42
N CYS A 178 -8.12 4.94 8.42
CA CYS A 178 -8.76 6.10 9.04
C CYS A 178 -7.83 7.03 9.84
N PHE A 179 -6.68 6.52 10.30
CA PHE A 179 -5.62 7.34 10.91
C PHE A 179 -4.79 8.04 9.84
N TYR A 180 -4.20 7.28 8.91
CA TYR A 180 -3.25 7.83 7.94
C TYR A 180 -3.91 8.68 6.84
N VAL A 181 -5.08 8.27 6.35
CA VAL A 181 -5.74 8.97 5.23
C VAL A 181 -6.64 10.09 5.73
N TRP A 182 -7.29 9.90 6.88
CA TRP A 182 -8.33 10.83 7.35
C TRP A 182 -7.99 11.58 8.63
N ASP A 183 -6.92 11.23 9.34
CA ASP A 183 -6.59 11.80 10.66
C ASP A 183 -7.81 11.80 11.62
N THR A 184 -8.53 10.68 11.68
CA THR A 184 -9.75 10.55 12.51
C THR A 184 -9.63 9.52 13.62
N CYS A 185 -8.79 8.50 13.44
CA CYS A 185 -8.55 7.45 14.43
C CYS A 185 -7.24 7.67 15.19
N THR A 186 -6.96 6.85 16.19
CA THR A 186 -5.64 6.79 16.81
C THR A 186 -4.75 5.80 16.06
N LEU A 187 -3.44 6.08 16.00
CA LEU A 187 -2.44 5.18 15.42
C LEU A 187 -2.62 3.74 15.94
N PRO A 188 -2.74 2.73 15.05
CA PRO A 188 -2.80 1.32 15.46
C PRO A 188 -1.57 0.91 16.27
N ALA A 189 -1.78 0.02 17.25
CA ALA A 189 -0.67 -0.50 18.04
C ALA A 189 0.30 -1.33 17.18
N THR A 190 1.60 -1.18 17.44
CA THR A 190 2.63 -2.00 16.81
C THR A 190 2.53 -3.46 17.25
N ILE A 191 2.90 -4.37 16.37
CA ILE A 191 3.00 -5.80 16.68
C ILE A 191 4.41 -6.16 17.19
N PRO A 192 4.54 -7.16 18.09
CA PRO A 192 5.83 -7.76 18.37
C PRO A 192 6.41 -8.42 17.12
N ILE A 193 7.67 -8.13 16.79
CA ILE A 193 8.38 -8.77 15.68
C ILE A 193 8.87 -10.15 16.10
N ASP A 194 8.39 -11.20 15.43
CA ASP A 194 8.96 -12.55 15.54
C ASP A 194 10.23 -12.66 14.67
N GLU A 195 11.36 -12.25 15.22
CA GLU A 195 12.66 -12.28 14.54
C GLU A 195 13.02 -13.67 14.00
N SER A 196 12.58 -14.74 14.68
CA SER A 196 12.89 -16.12 14.30
C SER A 196 12.23 -16.56 12.98
N ALA A 197 11.19 -15.85 12.55
CA ALA A 197 10.55 -16.05 11.25
C ALA A 197 11.38 -15.49 10.08
N TYR A 198 12.30 -14.56 10.33
CA TYR A 198 13.04 -13.84 9.29
C TYR A 198 14.53 -14.16 9.27
N PHE A 199 15.16 -14.39 10.42
CA PHE A 199 16.60 -14.61 10.50
C PHE A 199 17.03 -15.42 11.72
N LYS A 200 18.23 -16.02 11.65
CA LYS A 200 18.85 -16.73 12.77
C LYS A 200 19.42 -15.72 13.78
N PRO A 201 19.60 -16.07 15.08
CA PRO A 201 20.22 -15.17 16.06
C PRO A 201 21.65 -14.73 15.70
N LYS A 202 22.07 -13.56 16.22
CA LYS A 202 23.39 -12.97 15.96
C LYS A 202 24.51 -13.83 16.51
N PRO A 203 25.47 -14.30 15.69
CA PRO A 203 26.64 -15.01 16.19
C PRO A 203 27.49 -14.11 17.09
N ALA A 204 28.03 -14.66 18.19
CA ALA A 204 28.82 -13.90 19.16
C ALA A 204 30.08 -13.25 18.55
N ASN A 205 30.61 -13.80 17.45
CA ASN A 205 31.76 -13.27 16.72
C ASN A 205 31.39 -12.22 15.65
N LYS A 206 30.12 -11.86 15.48
CA LYS A 206 29.62 -10.90 14.47
C LYS A 206 29.20 -9.54 15.07
N THR A 207 29.72 -9.21 16.25
CA THR A 207 29.40 -7.98 17.00
C THR A 207 30.29 -6.79 16.63
N THR A 208 31.34 -7.00 15.83
CA THR A 208 32.28 -5.95 15.42
C THR A 208 32.49 -5.96 13.92
N ALA A 209 32.78 -4.79 13.34
CA ALA A 209 33.09 -4.69 11.92
C ALA A 209 34.47 -5.29 11.63
N PRO A 210 34.66 -5.96 10.48
CA PRO A 210 35.97 -6.34 9.98
C PRO A 210 36.95 -5.16 9.92
N SER A 211 38.24 -5.45 10.15
CA SER A 211 39.30 -4.43 10.04
C SER A 211 39.39 -3.87 8.61
N PRO A 212 39.49 -2.54 8.43
CA PRO A 212 39.66 -1.94 7.11
C PRO A 212 40.94 -2.39 6.41
N SER A 213 40.90 -2.51 5.08
CA SER A 213 42.05 -2.89 4.25
C SER A 213 43.06 -1.76 3.99
N ASN A 214 42.79 -0.54 4.49
CA ASN A 214 43.48 0.71 4.14
C ASN A 214 43.44 1.09 2.64
N GLN A 215 42.59 0.43 1.85
CA GLN A 215 42.29 0.81 0.47
C GLN A 215 40.91 1.47 0.45
N THR A 216 40.81 2.63 -0.20
CA THR A 216 39.55 3.36 -0.38
C THR A 216 39.08 3.25 -1.81
N ILE A 217 37.77 3.37 -2.00
CA ILE A 217 37.13 3.54 -3.31
C ILE A 217 36.22 4.75 -3.23
N ASP A 218 36.08 5.46 -4.34
CA ASP A 218 35.14 6.57 -4.45
C ASP A 218 33.83 6.05 -5.06
N VAL A 219 32.71 6.43 -4.43
CA VAL A 219 31.36 6.08 -4.88
C VAL A 219 30.56 7.37 -4.99
N LEU A 220 29.88 7.55 -6.12
CA LEU A 220 28.92 8.63 -6.29
C LEU A 220 27.54 8.19 -5.79
N HIS A 221 26.86 9.04 -5.02
CA HIS A 221 25.45 8.85 -4.63
C HIS A 221 24.62 9.94 -5.29
N LEU A 222 23.67 9.53 -6.13
CA LEU A 222 22.66 10.40 -6.75
C LEU A 222 21.29 10.03 -6.17
N SER A 223 20.38 10.99 -6.05
CA SER A 223 19.02 10.77 -5.55
C SER A 223 18.11 11.89 -6.04
N ASP A 224 16.79 11.66 -6.04
CA ASP A 224 15.75 12.68 -6.19
C ASP A 224 16.00 13.55 -7.43
N TRP A 225 16.13 12.86 -8.57
CA TRP A 225 16.49 13.47 -9.85
C TRP A 225 15.40 14.41 -10.36
N HIS A 226 14.12 14.04 -10.16
CA HIS A 226 12.92 14.79 -10.55
C HIS A 226 13.14 15.65 -11.78
N LEU A 227 13.37 14.98 -12.91
CA LEU A 227 13.53 15.68 -14.17
C LEU A 227 12.19 16.29 -14.54
N ASP A 228 12.18 17.59 -14.77
CA ASP A 228 11.01 18.24 -15.35
C ASP A 228 11.21 18.42 -16.85
N SER A 229 10.73 17.44 -17.61
CA SER A 229 10.77 17.48 -19.07
C SER A 229 9.81 18.49 -19.70
N ARG A 230 8.88 19.09 -18.92
CA ARG A 230 7.95 20.12 -19.39
C ARG A 230 8.16 21.48 -18.71
N TYR A 231 9.32 21.68 -18.06
CA TYR A 231 9.75 22.96 -17.50
C TYR A 231 9.80 24.02 -18.60
N ASP A 232 9.16 25.17 -18.36
CA ASP A 232 9.09 26.25 -19.34
C ASP A 232 9.84 27.50 -18.87
N ILE A 233 10.94 27.83 -19.53
CA ILE A 233 11.77 28.99 -19.17
C ILE A 233 10.96 30.27 -19.38
N GLY A 234 10.87 31.07 -18.31
CA GLY A 234 10.13 32.32 -18.31
C GLY A 234 8.69 32.20 -17.83
N SER A 235 8.15 31.00 -17.60
CA SER A 235 6.82 30.81 -16.98
C SER A 235 6.79 31.28 -15.52
N GLU A 236 5.61 31.29 -14.88
CA GLU A 236 5.50 31.72 -13.47
C GLU A 236 6.19 30.72 -12.53
N ALA A 237 7.18 31.21 -11.78
CA ALA A 237 7.96 30.42 -10.84
C ALA A 237 7.56 30.63 -9.37
N ASN A 238 6.69 31.62 -9.10
CA ASN A 238 6.06 31.86 -7.81
C ASN A 238 4.54 31.72 -7.96
N CYS A 239 4.10 30.52 -8.31
CA CYS A 239 2.70 30.21 -8.60
C CYS A 239 1.92 29.84 -7.33
N SER A 240 0.60 29.76 -7.43
CA SER A 240 -0.29 29.33 -6.33
C SER A 240 -0.66 27.85 -6.42
N GLN A 241 -0.30 27.18 -7.53
CA GLN A 241 -0.44 25.73 -7.70
C GLN A 241 0.62 24.95 -6.92
N TYR A 242 0.42 23.63 -6.84
CA TYR A 242 1.34 22.68 -6.21
C TYR A 242 2.77 22.74 -6.79
N MET A 243 2.89 22.73 -8.12
CA MET A 243 4.17 22.84 -8.83
C MET A 243 4.14 23.98 -9.85
N CYS A 244 5.22 24.77 -9.87
CA CYS A 244 5.38 25.95 -10.73
C CYS A 244 6.27 25.68 -11.95
N CYS A 245 6.66 26.74 -12.66
CA CYS A 245 7.52 26.70 -13.84
C CYS A 245 6.96 25.92 -15.03
N ARG A 246 5.63 25.87 -15.16
CA ARG A 246 4.93 25.28 -16.30
C ARG A 246 4.15 26.34 -17.07
N PRO A 247 3.78 26.09 -18.34
CA PRO A 247 3.04 27.06 -19.15
C PRO A 247 1.70 27.51 -18.54
N TYR A 248 1.10 26.69 -17.68
CA TYR A 248 -0.16 26.97 -16.99
C TYR A 248 0.02 27.54 -15.58
N SER A 249 1.25 27.68 -15.07
CA SER A 249 1.52 28.20 -13.74
C SER A 249 1.04 29.66 -13.64
N THR A 250 0.33 29.97 -12.57
CA THR A 250 -0.25 31.29 -12.31
C THR A 250 -0.24 31.58 -10.82
N ASN A 251 -0.25 32.85 -10.44
CA ASN A 251 -0.37 33.28 -9.06
C ASN A 251 -1.71 33.98 -8.89
N THR A 252 -2.60 33.40 -8.09
CA THR A 252 -3.96 33.90 -7.89
C THR A 252 -3.98 35.22 -7.11
N ASP A 253 -3.05 35.42 -6.17
CA ASP A 253 -2.96 36.63 -5.35
C ASP A 253 -2.37 37.81 -6.13
N LEU A 254 -1.54 37.53 -7.13
CA LEU A 254 -0.86 38.53 -7.96
C LEU A 254 -1.48 38.71 -9.36
N ASP A 255 -2.54 37.96 -9.67
CA ASP A 255 -3.25 37.97 -10.97
C ASP A 255 -2.29 37.75 -12.16
N THR A 256 -1.41 36.76 -12.03
CA THR A 256 -0.42 36.45 -13.07
C THR A 256 -0.99 35.48 -14.10
N THR A 257 -0.47 35.58 -15.32
CA THR A 257 -0.83 34.71 -16.45
C THR A 257 0.44 34.15 -17.07
N SER A 258 0.32 33.21 -18.02
CA SER A 258 1.45 32.67 -18.79
C SER A 258 2.28 33.76 -19.48
N ASP A 259 1.66 34.91 -19.82
CA ASP A 259 2.30 36.02 -20.52
C ASP A 259 2.82 37.12 -19.59
N ASN A 260 2.50 37.05 -18.29
CA ASN A 260 2.88 38.07 -17.29
C ASN A 260 3.24 37.39 -15.95
N PRO A 261 4.34 36.65 -15.88
CA PRO A 261 4.82 36.04 -14.64
C PRO A 261 5.31 37.11 -13.67
N SER A 262 4.97 36.97 -12.38
CA SER A 262 5.55 37.80 -11.32
C SER A 262 7.04 37.50 -11.14
N THR A 263 7.41 36.22 -11.20
CA THR A 263 8.79 35.76 -11.20
C THR A 263 9.01 34.81 -12.36
N PRO A 264 9.75 35.20 -13.42
CA PRO A 264 9.98 34.32 -14.55
C PRO A 264 10.92 33.16 -14.16
N ALA A 265 10.52 31.94 -14.51
CA ALA A 265 11.27 30.70 -14.34
C ALA A 265 12.65 30.81 -15.00
N SER A 266 13.70 30.55 -14.21
CA SER A 266 15.08 30.70 -14.68
C SER A 266 15.51 29.47 -15.48
N ARG A 267 16.58 29.61 -16.28
CA ARG A 267 17.14 28.49 -17.04
C ARG A 267 17.58 27.29 -16.16
N PHE A 268 17.95 27.54 -14.90
CA PHE A 268 18.48 26.53 -13.99
C PHE A 268 17.55 26.22 -12.81
N GLY A 269 16.25 26.51 -12.95
CA GLY A 269 15.25 26.18 -11.93
C GLY A 269 14.83 27.35 -11.06
N HIS A 270 13.92 27.05 -10.12
CA HIS A 270 13.43 27.94 -9.07
C HIS A 270 12.94 27.08 -7.89
N PHE A 271 12.70 27.68 -6.71
CA PHE A 271 12.43 26.93 -5.47
C PHE A 271 11.14 26.09 -5.45
N TYR A 272 10.15 26.42 -6.29
CA TYR A 272 8.85 25.72 -6.34
C TYR A 272 8.70 24.88 -7.61
N CYS A 273 9.81 24.43 -8.17
CA CYS A 273 9.86 23.76 -9.46
C CYS A 273 10.83 22.59 -9.39
N ASP A 274 10.53 21.56 -10.18
CA ASP A 274 11.44 20.44 -10.39
C ASP A 274 12.60 20.79 -11.33
N SER A 275 13.54 19.85 -11.49
CA SER A 275 14.82 20.10 -12.12
C SER A 275 14.69 20.25 -13.65
N PRO A 276 14.92 21.43 -14.24
CA PRO A 276 15.02 21.53 -15.69
C PRO A 276 16.26 20.78 -16.21
N PRO A 277 16.26 20.34 -17.48
CA PRO A 277 17.39 19.61 -18.06
C PRO A 277 18.75 20.31 -17.90
N ASP A 278 18.78 21.65 -17.96
CA ASP A 278 20.01 22.42 -17.80
C ASP A 278 20.58 22.34 -16.36
N LEU A 279 19.73 22.37 -15.32
CA LEU A 279 20.17 22.15 -13.94
C LEU A 279 20.69 20.72 -13.76
N ALA A 280 19.88 19.74 -14.18
CA ALA A 280 20.19 18.32 -14.13
C ALA A 280 21.56 17.99 -14.76
N LEU A 281 21.82 18.49 -15.98
CA LEU A 281 23.09 18.27 -16.68
C LEU A 281 24.26 19.06 -16.10
N SER A 282 24.00 20.22 -15.51
CA SER A 282 25.05 21.07 -14.93
C SER A 282 25.80 20.36 -13.79
N ALA A 283 25.10 19.52 -13.01
CA ALA A 283 25.69 18.72 -11.93
C ALA A 283 26.84 17.85 -12.46
N PHE A 284 26.62 17.10 -13.54
CA PHE A 284 27.65 16.26 -14.16
C PHE A 284 28.80 17.07 -14.77
N SER A 285 28.49 18.21 -15.40
CA SER A 285 29.53 19.06 -16.02
C SER A 285 30.45 19.72 -15.00
N THR A 286 29.92 20.03 -13.82
CA THR A 286 30.65 20.74 -12.75
C THR A 286 31.36 19.76 -11.83
N MET A 287 30.82 18.55 -11.67
CA MET A 287 31.41 17.49 -10.83
C MET A 287 32.84 17.11 -11.24
N ASP A 288 33.19 17.19 -12.53
CA ASP A 288 34.56 16.95 -13.03
C ASP A 288 35.61 17.90 -12.45
N GLN A 289 35.19 19.02 -11.86
CA GLN A 289 36.09 19.96 -11.17
C GLN A 289 36.49 19.47 -9.77
N PHE A 290 35.69 18.57 -9.18
CA PHE A 290 35.85 18.11 -7.80
C PHE A 290 36.30 16.65 -7.71
N ILE A 291 35.88 15.81 -8.67
CA ILE A 291 36.25 14.39 -8.71
C ILE A 291 36.66 13.99 -10.12
N ASN A 292 37.56 13.01 -10.23
CA ASN A 292 37.81 12.33 -11.50
C ASN A 292 36.79 11.20 -11.66
N ARG A 293 35.79 11.38 -12.53
CA ARG A 293 34.75 10.36 -12.79
C ARG A 293 35.31 8.99 -13.22
N SER A 294 36.54 8.92 -13.72
CA SER A 294 37.19 7.65 -14.08
C SER A 294 37.63 6.84 -12.86
N ASP A 295 37.76 7.49 -11.69
CA ASP A 295 38.18 6.86 -10.43
C ASP A 295 36.97 6.42 -9.59
N VAL A 296 35.75 6.83 -9.97
CA VAL A 296 34.49 6.39 -9.34
C VAL A 296 34.26 4.91 -9.63
N ALA A 297 34.37 4.08 -8.59
CA ALA A 297 34.25 2.63 -8.69
C ALA A 297 32.86 2.20 -9.17
N PHE A 298 31.82 2.84 -8.64
CA PHE A 298 30.43 2.69 -9.05
C PHE A 298 29.59 3.86 -8.51
N THR A 299 28.35 3.96 -9.00
CA THR A 299 27.36 4.93 -8.53
C THR A 299 26.19 4.20 -7.88
N ILE A 300 25.62 4.75 -6.82
CA ILE A 300 24.29 4.38 -6.33
C ILE A 300 23.29 5.49 -6.71
N PHE A 301 22.09 5.09 -7.12
CA PHE A 301 21.01 6.01 -7.44
C PHE A 301 19.75 5.63 -6.67
N THR A 302 19.30 6.49 -5.74
CA THR A 302 18.21 6.15 -4.82
C THR A 302 16.82 6.58 -5.30
N GLY A 303 16.58 6.63 -6.62
CA GLY A 303 15.23 6.78 -7.19
C GLY A 303 14.72 8.22 -7.29
N ASP A 304 13.43 8.34 -7.59
CA ASP A 304 12.68 9.58 -7.84
C ASP A 304 13.16 10.31 -9.09
N ILE A 305 12.75 9.77 -10.23
CA ILE A 305 13.06 10.27 -11.56
C ILE A 305 11.98 11.21 -12.07
N VAL A 306 10.71 10.82 -11.88
CA VAL A 306 9.56 11.51 -12.46
C VAL A 306 9.26 12.80 -11.72
N SER A 307 8.91 13.87 -12.43
CA SER A 307 8.50 15.14 -11.82
C SER A 307 7.17 15.03 -11.04
N HIS A 308 6.96 15.95 -10.10
CA HIS A 308 5.78 16.11 -9.24
C HIS A 308 4.56 16.66 -10.00
N ASP A 309 4.29 16.15 -11.20
CA ASP A 309 3.06 16.46 -11.94
C ASP A 309 1.85 15.95 -11.15
N ASN A 310 0.73 16.68 -11.20
CA ASN A 310 -0.52 16.21 -10.59
C ASN A 310 -0.94 14.86 -11.20
N ASP A 311 -1.71 14.07 -10.45
CA ASP A 311 -2.16 12.72 -10.87
C ASP A 311 -2.89 12.70 -12.22
N ASP A 312 -3.63 13.77 -12.55
CA ASP A 312 -4.36 13.93 -13.81
C ASP A 312 -3.46 14.37 -15.00
N GLN A 313 -2.20 14.72 -14.73
CA GLN A 313 -1.21 15.21 -15.70
C GLN A 313 -0.09 14.18 -15.99
N ILE A 314 0.01 13.13 -15.18
CA ILE A 314 0.93 12.00 -15.37
C ILE A 314 0.29 10.91 -16.25
N SER A 315 1.11 10.11 -16.91
CA SER A 315 0.67 8.96 -17.71
C SER A 315 1.78 7.93 -17.83
N GLN A 316 1.43 6.68 -18.19
CA GLN A 316 2.43 5.62 -18.32
C GLN A 316 3.49 6.02 -19.34
N ALA A 317 3.08 6.60 -20.46
CA ALA A 317 4.01 7.08 -21.50
C ALA A 317 4.96 8.17 -21.01
N TYR A 318 4.51 9.03 -20.07
CA TYR A 318 5.37 10.05 -19.47
C TYR A 318 6.38 9.43 -18.51
N VAL A 319 5.93 8.55 -17.60
CA VAL A 319 6.83 7.83 -16.67
C VAL A 319 7.88 7.03 -17.45
N GLU A 320 7.46 6.23 -18.43
CA GLU A 320 8.39 5.45 -19.26
C GLU A 320 9.39 6.35 -20.01
N TYR A 321 8.95 7.54 -20.44
CA TYR A 321 9.82 8.53 -21.08
C TYR A 321 10.86 9.06 -20.11
N GLU A 322 10.46 9.57 -18.95
CA GLU A 322 11.37 10.20 -17.96
C GLU A 322 12.39 9.20 -17.40
N GLU A 323 11.94 8.00 -17.04
CA GLU A 323 12.84 6.92 -16.63
C GLU A 323 13.84 6.57 -17.74
N THR A 324 13.36 6.40 -18.97
CA THR A 324 14.21 6.04 -20.10
C THR A 324 15.26 7.12 -20.40
N VAL A 325 14.88 8.39 -20.48
CA VAL A 325 15.83 9.48 -20.79
C VAL A 325 16.81 9.72 -19.65
N THR A 326 16.38 9.52 -18.41
CA THR A 326 17.25 9.63 -17.22
C THR A 326 18.33 8.56 -17.24
N TYR A 327 17.97 7.28 -17.41
CA TYR A 327 18.98 6.22 -17.48
C TYR A 327 19.88 6.31 -18.71
N GLN A 328 19.37 6.81 -19.84
CA GLN A 328 20.20 7.12 -21.01
C GLN A 328 21.20 8.25 -20.71
N THR A 329 20.75 9.30 -20.02
CA THR A 329 21.58 10.43 -19.60
C THR A 329 22.66 9.95 -18.63
N PHE A 330 22.30 9.21 -17.59
CA PHE A 330 23.26 8.66 -16.63
C PHE A 330 24.28 7.74 -17.31
N LYS A 331 23.86 6.89 -18.25
CA LYS A 331 24.78 6.06 -19.04
C LYS A 331 25.74 6.91 -19.86
N ALA A 332 25.28 7.98 -20.48
CA ALA A 332 26.12 8.89 -21.26
C ALA A 332 27.13 9.64 -20.37
N GLN A 333 26.73 10.05 -19.17
CA GLN A 333 27.56 10.81 -18.23
C GLN A 333 28.58 9.94 -17.49
N MET A 334 28.20 8.73 -17.08
CA MET A 334 29.05 7.82 -16.27
C MET A 334 29.79 6.77 -17.09
N LYS A 335 29.47 6.65 -18.39
CA LYS A 335 30.12 5.75 -19.36
C LYS A 335 30.17 4.28 -18.89
N ASN A 336 31.33 3.86 -18.39
CA ASN A 336 31.61 2.47 -18.02
C ASN A 336 31.41 2.19 -16.52
N SER A 337 31.27 3.23 -15.69
CA SER A 337 30.99 3.03 -14.26
C SER A 337 29.57 2.48 -14.10
N PRO A 338 29.38 1.35 -13.37
CA PRO A 338 28.06 0.79 -13.14
C PRO A 338 27.24 1.68 -12.21
N ILE A 339 25.92 1.71 -12.43
CA ILE A 339 24.97 2.47 -11.62
C ILE A 339 23.98 1.49 -11.02
N TYR A 340 23.97 1.38 -9.69
CA TYR A 340 23.05 0.53 -8.95
C TYR A 340 21.89 1.40 -8.46
N ALA A 341 20.73 1.23 -9.08
CA ALA A 341 19.54 2.03 -8.82
C ALA A 341 18.52 1.31 -7.91
N THR A 342 17.64 2.09 -7.30
CA THR A 342 16.36 1.64 -6.71
C THR A 342 15.21 2.52 -7.24
N LEU A 343 13.97 2.12 -6.99
CA LEU A 343 12.77 2.91 -7.29
C LEU A 343 12.53 3.92 -6.16
N GLY A 344 12.09 5.13 -6.53
CA GLY A 344 11.45 6.07 -5.63
C GLY A 344 9.92 6.07 -5.74
N ASN A 345 9.25 6.84 -4.88
CA ASN A 345 7.79 6.84 -4.85
C ASN A 345 7.19 7.49 -6.11
N HIS A 346 7.87 8.45 -6.72
CA HIS A 346 7.41 9.07 -7.98
C HIS A 346 7.61 8.17 -9.21
N ASP A 347 8.39 7.08 -9.08
CA ASP A 347 8.67 6.14 -10.17
C ASP A 347 7.53 5.12 -10.33
N SER A 348 6.28 5.58 -10.37
CA SER A 348 5.09 4.73 -10.51
C SER A 348 3.89 5.48 -11.11
N LEU A 349 2.87 4.73 -11.50
CA LEU A 349 1.57 5.29 -11.91
C LEU A 349 0.43 4.40 -11.43
N PRO A 350 -0.47 4.90 -10.56
CA PRO A 350 -0.43 6.21 -9.87
C PRO A 350 0.82 6.36 -9.00
N GLU A 351 1.15 7.61 -8.64
CA GLU A 351 2.31 7.91 -7.80
C GLU A 351 2.28 7.12 -6.48
N ALA A 352 3.44 6.73 -5.96
CA ALA A 352 3.68 5.95 -4.74
C ALA A 352 3.06 4.54 -4.69
N LEU A 353 2.19 4.16 -5.62
CA LEU A 353 1.42 2.94 -5.52
C LEU A 353 2.22 1.73 -6.01
N ASN A 354 2.36 0.74 -5.13
CA ASN A 354 2.91 -0.57 -5.46
C ASN A 354 2.07 -1.66 -4.78
N THR A 355 1.53 -2.60 -5.55
CA THR A 355 0.66 -3.66 -5.01
C THR A 355 1.45 -4.93 -4.68
N PRO A 356 1.35 -5.49 -3.46
CA PRO A 356 1.85 -6.82 -3.16
C PRO A 356 1.16 -7.88 -4.02
N ASN A 357 1.90 -8.88 -4.52
CA ASN A 357 1.34 -9.96 -5.34
C ASN A 357 0.21 -10.74 -4.63
N LEU A 358 0.14 -10.71 -3.29
CA LEU A 358 -0.93 -11.31 -2.47
C LEU A 358 -2.30 -10.65 -2.64
N ILE A 359 -2.36 -9.40 -3.11
CA ILE A 359 -3.63 -8.70 -3.35
C ILE A 359 -4.31 -9.23 -4.63
N ASN A 360 -3.54 -9.73 -5.61
CA ASN A 360 -4.06 -10.28 -6.85
C ASN A 360 -4.81 -11.62 -6.61
N ASN A 361 -6.13 -11.56 -6.56
CA ASN A 361 -7.02 -12.70 -6.26
C ASN A 361 -7.31 -13.64 -7.43
N SER A 362 -6.98 -13.25 -8.66
CA SER A 362 -7.29 -14.06 -9.84
C SER A 362 -6.07 -14.82 -10.33
N THR A 363 -6.21 -16.13 -10.49
CA THR A 363 -5.28 -16.96 -11.25
C THR A 363 -5.19 -16.43 -12.69
N GLY A 364 -4.13 -15.70 -13.01
CA GLY A 364 -3.82 -15.25 -14.37
C GLY A 364 -3.76 -13.74 -14.62
N GLN A 365 -3.96 -12.88 -13.63
CA GLN A 365 -3.65 -11.44 -13.77
C GLN A 365 -2.21 -11.18 -13.30
N SER A 366 -1.41 -10.54 -14.16
CA SER A 366 -0.12 -9.98 -13.78
C SER A 366 -0.32 -8.78 -12.85
N ASN A 367 0.61 -8.56 -11.93
CA ASN A 367 0.65 -7.36 -11.11
C ASN A 367 0.55 -6.11 -12.01
N VAL A 368 -0.35 -5.18 -11.69
CA VAL A 368 -0.67 -4.05 -12.56
C VAL A 368 0.52 -3.10 -12.73
N PHE A 369 1.47 -3.12 -11.78
CA PHE A 369 2.71 -2.35 -11.80
C PHE A 369 3.87 -3.09 -12.47
N SER A 370 3.67 -4.33 -12.95
CA SER A 370 4.73 -5.11 -13.60
C SER A 370 5.30 -4.44 -14.85
N TRP A 371 4.56 -3.56 -15.53
CA TRP A 371 5.09 -2.81 -16.67
C TRP A 371 6.34 -2.01 -16.26
N ASN A 372 6.32 -1.38 -15.08
CA ASN A 372 7.44 -0.56 -14.65
C ASN A 372 8.64 -1.42 -14.21
N TYR A 373 8.40 -2.44 -13.38
CA TYR A 373 9.48 -3.35 -12.97
C TYR A 373 10.16 -4.01 -14.18
N ASN A 374 9.40 -4.30 -15.25
CA ASN A 374 9.93 -4.82 -16.51
C ASN A 374 10.78 -3.78 -17.26
N LEU A 375 10.32 -2.52 -17.31
CA LEU A 375 11.06 -1.43 -17.94
C LEU A 375 12.40 -1.21 -17.24
N LEU A 376 12.38 -0.97 -15.93
CA LEU A 376 13.56 -0.67 -15.13
C LEU A 376 14.58 -1.80 -15.16
N SER A 377 14.14 -3.03 -14.90
CA SER A 377 15.04 -4.19 -14.93
C SER A 377 15.67 -4.41 -16.31
N SER A 378 14.92 -4.15 -17.39
CA SER A 378 15.44 -4.21 -18.76
C SER A 378 16.47 -3.10 -19.05
N LEU A 379 16.24 -1.88 -18.57
CA LEU A 379 17.19 -0.77 -18.71
C LEU A 379 18.49 -1.05 -17.95
N TRP A 380 18.39 -1.51 -16.69
CA TRP A 380 19.55 -1.85 -15.87
C TRP A 380 20.37 -3.00 -16.48
N LEU A 381 19.70 -4.05 -16.97
CA LEU A 381 20.34 -5.17 -17.67
C LEU A 381 21.04 -4.71 -18.97
N LYS A 382 20.33 -3.95 -19.81
CA LYS A 382 20.85 -3.46 -21.09
C LYS A 382 22.09 -2.59 -20.93
N ASN A 383 22.16 -1.83 -19.85
CA ASN A 383 23.31 -0.97 -19.54
C ASN A 383 24.50 -1.73 -18.92
N GLY A 384 24.32 -3.02 -18.61
CA GLY A 384 25.34 -3.88 -17.99
C GLY A 384 25.57 -3.56 -16.51
N TRP A 385 24.59 -2.95 -15.83
CA TRP A 385 24.70 -2.58 -14.42
C TRP A 385 24.33 -3.75 -13.50
N ILE A 386 23.42 -4.61 -13.95
CA ILE A 386 23.05 -5.86 -13.28
C ILE A 386 23.09 -7.02 -14.28
N ASP A 387 23.21 -8.25 -13.79
CA ASP A 387 23.16 -9.45 -14.62
C ASP A 387 21.70 -9.90 -14.89
N SER A 388 21.55 -10.94 -15.70
CA SER A 388 20.25 -11.47 -16.09
C SER A 388 19.45 -12.08 -14.93
N GLU A 389 20.13 -12.62 -13.91
CA GLU A 389 19.47 -13.22 -12.74
C GLU A 389 18.87 -12.11 -11.85
N ALA A 390 19.67 -11.07 -11.58
CA ALA A 390 19.21 -9.88 -10.86
C ALA A 390 18.07 -9.16 -11.59
N ALA A 391 18.16 -9.01 -12.91
CA ALA A 391 17.11 -8.38 -13.71
C ALA A 391 15.80 -9.19 -13.69
N GLN A 392 15.89 -10.53 -13.82
CA GLN A 392 14.73 -11.40 -13.71
C GLN A 392 14.12 -11.39 -12.31
N TYR A 393 14.95 -11.25 -11.27
CA TYR A 393 14.44 -11.12 -9.91
C TYR A 393 13.68 -9.79 -9.76
N ALA A 394 14.28 -8.67 -10.18
CA ALA A 394 13.67 -7.34 -10.16
C ALA A 394 12.32 -7.28 -10.88
N SER A 395 12.21 -7.85 -12.08
CA SER A 395 10.95 -7.85 -12.84
C SER A 395 9.79 -8.55 -12.11
N ASN A 396 10.09 -9.52 -11.24
CA ASN A 396 9.11 -10.34 -10.53
C ASN A 396 8.91 -9.94 -9.06
N HIS A 397 9.84 -9.16 -8.50
CA HIS A 397 9.88 -8.78 -7.09
C HIS A 397 9.99 -7.26 -6.94
N TYR A 398 9.10 -6.56 -7.65
CA TYR A 398 8.83 -5.14 -7.46
C TYR A 398 10.04 -4.21 -7.66
N GLY A 399 10.94 -4.56 -8.60
CA GLY A 399 12.15 -3.79 -8.86
C GLY A 399 13.32 -4.08 -7.91
N ALA A 400 13.14 -4.93 -6.89
CA ALA A 400 14.20 -5.28 -5.95
C ALA A 400 15.23 -6.23 -6.57
N TYR A 401 16.50 -6.12 -6.19
CA TYR A 401 17.53 -7.06 -6.63
C TYR A 401 18.74 -7.07 -5.69
N ALA A 402 19.62 -8.05 -5.88
CA ALA A 402 20.94 -8.06 -5.28
C ALA A 402 22.00 -8.34 -6.35
N THR A 403 23.14 -7.67 -6.26
CA THR A 403 24.27 -7.85 -7.19
C THR A 403 25.60 -7.64 -6.48
N VAL A 404 26.69 -8.14 -7.05
CA VAL A 404 28.04 -8.02 -6.47
C VAL A 404 28.88 -7.12 -7.36
N THR A 405 29.41 -6.06 -6.76
CA THR A 405 30.33 -5.12 -7.42
C THR A 405 31.65 -5.79 -7.78
N SER A 406 32.44 -5.18 -8.67
CA SER A 406 33.79 -5.67 -8.99
C SER A 406 34.75 -5.69 -7.79
N GLN A 407 34.44 -4.94 -6.73
CA GLN A 407 35.18 -4.88 -5.47
C GLN A 407 34.76 -5.98 -4.48
N GLY A 408 33.79 -6.83 -4.81
CA GLY A 408 33.29 -7.92 -3.95
C GLY A 408 32.28 -7.47 -2.88
N LEU A 409 31.90 -6.19 -2.84
CA LEU A 409 30.78 -5.68 -2.05
C LEU A 409 29.45 -6.10 -2.70
N LYS A 410 28.49 -6.59 -1.91
CA LYS A 410 27.13 -6.82 -2.39
C LYS A 410 26.26 -5.57 -2.21
N ILE A 411 25.53 -5.19 -3.26
CA ILE A 411 24.47 -4.19 -3.21
C ILE A 411 23.14 -4.93 -3.16
N ILE A 412 22.27 -4.54 -2.22
CA ILE A 412 20.88 -5.00 -2.15
C ILE A 412 19.98 -3.77 -2.33
N SER A 413 19.21 -3.77 -3.40
CA SER A 413 18.21 -2.75 -3.71
C SER A 413 16.83 -3.24 -3.28
N ILE A 414 16.15 -2.46 -2.45
CA ILE A 414 14.79 -2.77 -1.96
C ILE A 414 13.81 -1.68 -2.37
N ASN A 415 12.60 -2.09 -2.75
CA ASN A 415 11.49 -1.17 -2.99
C ASN A 415 10.86 -0.80 -1.64
N THR A 416 11.08 0.45 -1.25
CA THR A 416 10.68 1.01 0.04
C THR A 416 9.24 1.51 0.05
N ASP A 417 8.55 1.56 -1.10
CA ASP A 417 7.13 1.93 -1.15
C ASP A 417 6.26 0.94 -0.40
N PHE A 418 6.75 -0.28 -0.09
CA PHE A 418 6.06 -1.26 0.75
C PHE A 418 6.08 -0.96 2.25
N TRP A 419 6.67 0.16 2.66
CA TRP A 419 6.41 0.73 3.98
C TRP A 419 5.90 2.17 3.94
N TYR A 420 5.90 2.82 2.77
CA TYR A 420 5.52 4.23 2.62
C TYR A 420 4.03 4.46 2.89
N THR A 421 3.67 5.52 3.61
CA THR A 421 2.29 5.82 3.99
C THR A 421 1.42 6.24 2.81
N ALA A 422 1.99 6.82 1.74
CA ALA A 422 1.21 7.15 0.54
C ALA A 422 0.84 5.92 -0.30
N ASN A 423 1.56 4.80 -0.16
CA ASN A 423 1.16 3.56 -0.82
C ASN A 423 -0.03 2.93 -0.07
N ILE A 424 -1.24 3.17 -0.59
CA ILE A 424 -2.50 2.72 0.02
C ILE A 424 -2.55 1.21 0.27
N PHE A 425 -1.80 0.40 -0.48
CA PHE A 425 -1.77 -1.05 -0.32
C PHE A 425 -1.05 -1.52 0.95
N ASN A 426 -0.32 -0.63 1.63
CA ASN A 426 0.29 -0.92 2.92
C ASN A 426 -0.74 -0.94 4.07
N PHE A 427 -1.96 -0.44 3.84
CA PHE A 427 -3.06 -0.54 4.81
C PHE A 427 -3.81 -1.87 4.75
N PHE A 428 -3.32 -2.85 3.97
CA PHE A 428 -3.84 -4.21 3.94
C PHE A 428 -3.03 -5.14 4.86
N ASN A 429 -3.73 -5.92 5.70
CA ASN A 429 -3.14 -6.88 6.62
C ASN A 429 -2.02 -6.26 7.48
N MET A 430 -2.33 -5.17 8.18
CA MET A 430 -1.35 -4.40 8.96
C MET A 430 -0.72 -5.19 10.12
N THR A 431 -1.25 -6.36 10.45
CA THR A 431 -0.65 -7.33 11.40
C THR A 431 0.49 -8.14 10.80
N ASN A 432 0.76 -8.04 9.49
CA ASN A 432 1.93 -8.61 8.85
C ASN A 432 2.91 -7.46 8.53
N PRO A 433 4.14 -7.46 9.10
CA PRO A 433 5.11 -6.39 8.85
C PRO A 433 5.78 -6.48 7.47
N ASP A 434 5.53 -7.54 6.69
CA ASP A 434 6.15 -7.76 5.38
C ASP A 434 5.16 -8.41 4.40
N THR A 435 4.10 -7.70 4.04
CA THR A 435 3.06 -8.20 3.11
C THR A 435 3.57 -8.41 1.68
N SER A 436 4.63 -7.70 1.28
CA SER A 436 5.26 -7.84 -0.04
C SER A 436 6.30 -8.96 -0.08
N GLY A 437 6.94 -9.27 1.05
CA GLY A 437 8.08 -10.17 1.13
C GLY A 437 9.44 -9.49 0.92
N ILE A 438 9.48 -8.16 0.81
CA ILE A 438 10.69 -7.39 0.52
C ILE A 438 11.70 -7.44 1.68
N LEU A 439 11.21 -7.43 2.92
CA LEU A 439 12.07 -7.50 4.12
C LEU A 439 12.59 -8.92 4.34
N THR A 440 11.77 -9.93 4.02
CA THR A 440 12.18 -11.33 3.96
C THR A 440 13.27 -11.54 2.91
N PHE A 441 13.13 -10.93 1.73
CA PHE A 441 14.18 -10.94 0.70
C PHE A 441 15.49 -10.33 1.23
N LEU A 442 15.42 -9.15 1.84
CA LEU A 442 16.57 -8.48 2.44
C LEU A 442 17.27 -9.35 3.49
N ALA A 443 16.52 -9.89 4.46
CA ALA A 443 17.06 -10.75 5.51
C ALA A 443 17.76 -12.00 4.94
N ASN A 444 17.17 -12.62 3.91
CA ASN A 444 17.74 -13.78 3.25
C ASN A 444 19.06 -13.45 2.52
N GLU A 445 19.13 -12.33 1.79
CA GLU A 445 20.36 -11.90 1.12
C GLU A 445 21.48 -11.49 2.11
N LEU A 446 21.11 -10.88 3.23
CA LEU A 446 22.03 -10.59 4.33
C LEU A 446 22.57 -11.86 4.97
N GLN A 447 21.72 -12.87 5.23
CA GLN A 447 22.16 -14.15 5.77
C GLN A 447 23.12 -14.86 4.81
N LYS A 448 22.80 -14.92 3.50
CA LYS A 448 23.70 -15.50 2.49
C LYS A 448 25.06 -14.81 2.48
N SER A 449 25.10 -13.49 2.69
CA SER A 449 26.33 -12.71 2.72
C SER A 449 27.12 -12.94 4.01
N GLU A 450 26.45 -13.02 5.16
CA GLU A 450 27.06 -13.36 6.45
C GLU A 450 27.73 -14.73 6.43
N ASP A 451 27.10 -15.73 5.79
CA ASP A 451 27.58 -17.11 5.69
C ASP A 451 28.92 -17.24 4.94
N ILE A 452 29.26 -16.24 4.11
CA ILE A 452 30.52 -16.18 3.33
C ILE A 452 31.40 -14.96 3.67
N ASP A 453 31.13 -14.29 4.80
CA ASP A 453 31.85 -13.10 5.25
C ASP A 453 31.87 -11.92 4.25
N GLN A 454 30.81 -11.78 3.43
CA GLN A 454 30.67 -10.69 2.46
C GLN A 454 30.03 -9.44 3.10
N ARG A 455 30.57 -8.26 2.76
CA ARG A 455 30.01 -6.95 3.17
C ARG A 455 28.87 -6.54 2.23
N VAL A 456 27.89 -5.85 2.80
CA VAL A 456 26.66 -5.46 2.11
C VAL A 456 26.39 -3.96 2.25
N TRP A 457 25.98 -3.32 1.15
CA TRP A 457 25.26 -2.05 1.18
C TRP A 457 23.79 -2.26 0.81
N ILE A 458 22.92 -1.58 1.55
CA ILE A 458 21.48 -1.55 1.27
C ILE A 458 21.17 -0.20 0.64
N ILE A 459 20.43 -0.20 -0.47
CA ILE A 459 19.88 1.00 -1.09
C ILE A 459 18.35 0.91 -1.14
N GLY A 460 17.70 2.01 -0.83
CA GLY A 460 16.26 2.22 -0.93
C GLY A 460 15.98 3.70 -1.16
N HIS A 461 14.71 4.10 -1.23
CA HIS A 461 14.36 5.49 -1.45
C HIS A 461 13.75 6.13 -0.19
N VAL A 462 12.50 5.81 0.12
CA VAL A 462 11.79 6.26 1.31
C VAL A 462 12.49 5.71 2.54
N LEU A 463 13.03 6.58 3.39
CA LEU A 463 13.69 6.18 4.63
C LEU A 463 12.71 5.53 5.64
N PRO A 464 13.18 4.59 6.48
CA PRO A 464 12.44 4.12 7.65
C PRO A 464 12.32 5.28 8.66
N GLY A 465 11.24 6.06 8.55
CA GLY A 465 11.05 7.34 9.23
C GLY A 465 11.21 7.30 10.75
N TYR A 466 12.08 8.17 11.29
CA TYR A 466 12.25 8.37 12.74
C TYR A 466 11.22 9.35 13.32
N ASP A 467 10.67 10.22 12.47
CA ASP A 467 9.72 11.30 12.80
C ASP A 467 8.26 10.83 12.76
N GLY A 468 8.02 9.62 12.23
CA GLY A 468 6.72 8.95 12.18
C GLY A 468 5.81 9.39 11.02
N THR A 469 6.35 10.06 9.99
CA THR A 469 5.55 10.63 8.90
C THR A 469 5.56 9.75 7.62
N ASN A 470 6.72 9.27 7.21
CA ASN A 470 6.89 8.57 5.94
C ASN A 470 6.54 7.08 5.99
N ALA A 471 7.02 6.35 6.99
CA ALA A 471 6.95 4.88 6.98
C ALA A 471 5.99 4.31 8.04
N LEU A 472 5.33 3.20 7.72
CA LEU A 472 4.52 2.47 8.67
C LEU A 472 5.39 1.87 9.80
N PRO A 473 4.91 1.88 11.06
CA PRO A 473 5.67 1.38 12.20
C PRO A 473 6.07 -0.10 12.12
N ASN A 474 5.18 -0.98 11.66
CA ASN A 474 5.43 -2.43 11.70
C ASN A 474 6.53 -2.89 10.71
N PRO A 475 6.49 -2.51 9.42
CA PRO A 475 7.61 -2.76 8.50
C PRO A 475 8.91 -2.11 8.96
N THR A 476 8.83 -0.87 9.47
CA THR A 476 10.00 -0.15 9.99
C THR A 476 10.64 -0.85 11.19
N ALA A 477 9.83 -1.38 12.11
CA ALA A 477 10.31 -2.16 13.25
C ALA A 477 11.02 -3.45 12.80
N LEU A 478 10.48 -4.16 11.81
CA LEU A 478 11.14 -5.33 11.24
C LEU A 478 12.46 -4.97 10.55
N PHE A 479 12.48 -3.89 9.74
CA PHE A 479 13.71 -3.40 9.12
C PHE A 479 14.77 -3.05 10.18
N TYR A 480 14.37 -2.38 11.26
CA TYR A 480 15.25 -2.06 12.37
C TYR A 480 15.85 -3.31 13.02
N SER A 481 15.02 -4.33 13.31
CA SER A 481 15.47 -5.64 13.81
C SER A 481 16.46 -6.33 12.86
N ILE A 482 16.22 -6.28 11.54
CA ILE A 482 17.15 -6.79 10.52
C ILE A 482 18.49 -6.04 10.59
N VAL A 483 18.47 -4.70 10.66
CA VAL A 483 19.68 -3.88 10.74
C VAL A 483 20.47 -4.20 12.01
N ALA A 484 19.83 -4.20 13.18
CA ALA A 484 20.47 -4.51 14.46
C ALA A 484 21.12 -5.91 14.46
N ARG A 485 20.46 -6.87 13.80
CA ARG A 485 20.94 -8.25 13.67
C ARG A 485 22.19 -8.37 12.81
N PHE A 486 22.23 -7.76 11.62
CA PHE A 486 23.29 -7.98 10.63
C PHE A 486 24.39 -6.90 10.65
N SER A 487 24.17 -5.77 11.35
CA SER A 487 25.19 -4.77 11.63
C SER A 487 26.10 -5.20 12.80
N PRO A 488 27.36 -4.76 12.89
CA PRO A 488 28.11 -4.03 11.87
C PRO A 488 28.96 -4.98 10.99
N SER A 489 28.92 -6.29 11.25
CA SER A 489 29.80 -7.24 10.58
C SER A 489 29.44 -7.45 9.11
N THR A 490 28.15 -7.52 8.78
CA THR A 490 27.68 -7.81 7.42
C THR A 490 27.26 -6.52 6.72
N ILE A 491 26.35 -5.75 7.34
CA ILE A 491 25.93 -4.44 6.82
C ILE A 491 27.10 -3.44 6.99
N ALA A 492 27.47 -2.78 5.90
CA ALA A 492 28.53 -1.77 5.86
C ALA A 492 28.02 -0.36 5.56
N GLY A 493 26.79 -0.22 5.04
CA GLY A 493 26.19 1.05 4.67
C GLY A 493 24.73 0.87 4.28
N ILE A 494 23.93 1.91 4.53
CA ILE A 494 22.51 1.98 4.18
C ILE A 494 22.27 3.37 3.63
N PHE A 495 21.69 3.48 2.45
CA PHE A 495 21.51 4.74 1.73
C PHE A 495 20.05 4.89 1.27
N PHE A 496 19.49 6.07 1.55
CA PHE A 496 18.11 6.48 1.24
C PHE A 496 18.12 7.86 0.59
N GLY A 497 16.97 8.30 0.07
CA GLY A 497 16.72 9.61 -0.54
C GLY A 497 15.48 10.28 0.08
N HIS A 498 14.55 10.72 -0.78
CA HIS A 498 13.16 11.08 -0.49
C HIS A 498 12.94 12.42 0.25
N THR A 499 13.75 12.72 1.26
CA THR A 499 13.54 13.94 2.07
C THR A 499 14.01 15.22 1.38
N HIS A 500 14.83 15.10 0.32
CA HIS A 500 15.53 16.21 -0.33
C HIS A 500 16.47 16.98 0.62
N GLU A 501 16.86 16.37 1.74
CA GLU A 501 17.65 16.99 2.80
C GLU A 501 18.92 16.18 3.11
N ASP A 502 19.99 16.86 3.55
CA ASP A 502 21.20 16.20 4.03
C ASP A 502 21.00 15.73 5.48
N GLN A 503 20.80 14.41 5.65
CA GLN A 503 20.44 13.80 6.92
C GLN A 503 21.18 12.48 7.15
N LEU A 504 21.28 12.08 8.43
CA LEU A 504 21.76 10.77 8.83
C LEU A 504 20.85 10.16 9.89
N MET A 505 20.69 8.84 9.84
CA MET A 505 19.98 8.05 10.84
C MET A 505 20.93 7.10 11.57
N ILE A 506 20.80 7.04 12.90
CA ILE A 506 21.61 6.16 13.75
C ILE A 506 20.72 5.03 14.27
N TYR A 507 21.14 3.79 14.02
CA TYR A 507 20.50 2.58 14.52
C TYR A 507 21.23 2.08 15.77
N TYR A 508 20.48 1.68 16.79
CA TYR A 508 20.95 1.17 18.08
C TYR A 508 20.61 -0.32 18.26
N ASP A 509 21.28 -0.96 19.22
CA ASP A 509 21.10 -2.37 19.58
C ASP A 509 19.93 -2.64 20.55
#